data_AF-A0A932C4Q2-F1
#
_entry.id   AF-A0A932C4Q2-F1
#
_cell.length_a   1.000
_cell.length_b   1.000
_cell.length_c   1.000
_cell.angle_alpha   90.00
_cell.angle_beta   90.00
_cell.angle_gamma   90.00
#
_symmetry.space_group_name_H-M   'P 1'
#
loop_
_entity.id
_entity.type
_entity.pdbx_description
1 polymer ?
#
loop_
_entity_poly.entity_id
_entity_poly.type
_entity_poly.pdbx_seq_one_letter_code
_entity_poly.pdbx_strand_id
1 'polypeptide(L)'
;MPEVPVTALSFALQKQAESARAAFDRGKPAQAAELCAKILEEQPGCLGVRKLERAALLKLAATRTGGLSKMVQAVSNAPFLLGGSMKLKDDPRAALVNAEKLLRRDPQSTAALGLLGQAAVALGWPETAVFAYEAACDLDHDRPDVWVSLSGAYLAAGRAKDAVHAADEALRLQPANADALALQRTASVAVTMAQGKWEQSGDFRGKLAEPGQAASTPPKPGSA
;
A
#
# COMPACT_ATOMS: atom_id res chain seq x y z
N MET A 1 16.45 -1.78 7.92
CA MET A 1 16.52 -2.65 6.72
C MET A 1 15.63 -2.02 5.66
N PRO A 2 16.04 -1.97 4.39
CA PRO A 2 15.22 -1.39 3.33
C PRO A 2 14.03 -2.29 3.01
N GLU A 3 12.99 -1.67 2.47
CA GLU A 3 11.87 -2.38 1.84
C GLU A 3 12.39 -3.09 0.57
N VAL A 4 12.06 -4.38 0.41
CA VAL A 4 12.61 -5.23 -0.67
C VAL A 4 11.49 -5.94 -1.45
N PRO A 5 11.60 -6.00 -2.78
CA PRO A 5 10.69 -6.83 -3.58
C PRO A 5 10.99 -8.31 -3.36
N VAL A 6 10.03 -9.18 -3.74
CA VAL A 6 10.18 -10.64 -3.64
C VAL A 6 11.39 -11.14 -4.43
N THR A 7 11.71 -10.51 -5.56
CA THR A 7 12.86 -10.86 -6.42
C THR A 7 14.22 -10.56 -5.79
N ALA A 8 14.27 -9.74 -4.74
CA ALA A 8 15.49 -9.42 -4.01
C ALA A 8 15.71 -10.34 -2.79
N LEU A 9 14.79 -11.28 -2.51
CA LEU A 9 14.96 -12.28 -1.46
C LEU A 9 16.03 -13.31 -1.85
N SER A 10 16.55 -14.07 -0.88
CA SER A 10 17.42 -15.22 -1.18
C SER A 10 16.68 -16.26 -2.02
N PHE A 11 17.39 -17.05 -2.82
CA PHE A 11 16.77 -18.10 -3.65
C PHE A 11 15.88 -19.05 -2.84
N ALA A 12 16.30 -19.39 -1.61
CA ALA A 12 15.51 -20.20 -0.69
C ALA A 12 14.19 -19.52 -0.30
N LEU A 13 14.23 -18.24 0.06
CA LEU A 13 13.04 -17.45 0.42
C LEU A 13 12.12 -17.20 -0.78
N GLN A 14 12.68 -16.99 -1.97
CA GLN A 14 11.90 -16.89 -3.21
C GLN A 14 11.10 -18.16 -3.47
N LYS A 15 11.75 -19.33 -3.38
CA LYS A 15 11.09 -20.63 -3.52
C LYS A 15 10.02 -20.86 -2.45
N GLN A 16 10.24 -20.38 -1.23
CA GLN A 16 9.22 -20.43 -0.18
C GLN A 16 8.03 -19.50 -0.49
N ALA A 17 8.28 -18.30 -1.03
CA ALA A 17 7.23 -17.37 -1.44
C ALA A 17 6.39 -17.93 -2.59
N GLU A 18 7.01 -18.58 -3.57
CA GLU A 18 6.32 -19.31 -4.65
C GLU A 18 5.47 -20.46 -4.10
N SER A 19 6.02 -21.24 -3.16
CA SER A 19 5.28 -22.30 -2.48
C SER A 19 4.07 -21.77 -1.71
N ALA A 20 4.23 -20.64 -1.00
CA ALA A 20 3.15 -19.96 -0.29
C ALA A 20 2.05 -19.51 -1.27
N ARG A 21 2.45 -18.96 -2.43
CA ARG A 21 1.51 -18.55 -3.48
C ARG A 21 0.76 -19.75 -4.06
N ALA A 22 1.47 -20.81 -4.40
CA ALA A 22 0.87 -22.05 -4.90
C ALA A 22 -0.11 -22.67 -3.88
N ALA A 23 0.20 -22.62 -2.58
CA ALA A 23 -0.70 -23.07 -1.53
C ALA A 23 -1.98 -22.22 -1.46
N PHE A 24 -1.86 -20.89 -1.58
CA PHE A 24 -3.00 -19.98 -1.62
C PHE A 24 -3.91 -20.25 -2.83
N ASP A 25 -3.32 -20.43 -4.02
CA ASP A 25 -4.03 -20.71 -5.27
C ASP A 25 -4.74 -22.06 -5.23
N ARG A 26 -4.15 -23.07 -4.55
CA ARG A 26 -4.76 -24.38 -4.28
C ARG A 26 -5.86 -24.34 -3.20
N GLY A 27 -6.24 -23.17 -2.71
CA GLY A 27 -7.30 -23.04 -1.70
C GLY A 27 -6.88 -23.46 -0.29
N LYS A 28 -5.57 -23.47 0.02
CA LYS A 28 -5.04 -23.78 1.36
C LYS A 28 -4.48 -22.50 2.03
N PRO A 29 -5.35 -21.54 2.43
CA PRO A 29 -4.89 -20.26 2.94
C PRO A 29 -4.19 -20.33 4.30
N ALA A 30 -4.50 -21.33 5.15
CA ALA A 30 -3.77 -21.55 6.41
C ALA A 30 -2.29 -21.85 6.17
N GLN A 31 -2.01 -22.79 5.26
CA GLN A 31 -0.65 -23.15 4.86
C GLN A 31 0.09 -21.96 4.23
N ALA A 32 -0.61 -21.19 3.38
CA ALA A 32 -0.02 -20.00 2.76
C ALA A 32 0.38 -18.95 3.82
N ALA A 33 -0.49 -18.67 4.79
CA ALA A 33 -0.22 -17.70 5.87
C ALA A 33 0.98 -18.14 6.74
N GLU A 34 1.08 -19.43 7.08
CA GLU A 34 2.21 -19.96 7.85
C GLU A 34 3.54 -19.86 7.10
N LEU A 35 3.55 -20.10 5.78
CA LEU A 35 4.77 -19.93 4.98
C LEU A 35 5.17 -18.45 4.88
N CYS A 36 4.19 -17.55 4.66
CA CYS A 36 4.45 -16.11 4.64
C CYS A 36 5.01 -15.62 5.99
N ALA A 37 4.48 -16.12 7.10
CA ALA A 37 4.95 -15.82 8.44
C ALA A 37 6.45 -16.01 8.60
N LYS A 38 6.94 -17.20 8.21
CA LYS A 38 8.36 -17.57 8.34
C LYS A 38 9.25 -16.68 7.48
N ILE A 39 8.80 -16.38 6.27
CA ILE A 39 9.54 -15.47 5.38
C ILE A 39 9.63 -14.06 5.99
N LEU A 40 8.55 -13.57 6.61
CA LEU A 40 8.53 -12.24 7.24
C LEU A 40 9.31 -12.20 8.56
N GLU A 41 9.49 -13.31 9.26
CA GLU A 41 10.40 -13.40 10.42
C GLU A 41 11.86 -13.20 9.99
N GLU A 42 12.27 -13.77 8.85
CA GLU A 42 13.61 -13.62 8.28
C GLU A 42 13.81 -12.27 7.57
N GLN A 43 12.83 -11.86 6.74
CA GLN A 43 12.86 -10.62 5.96
C GLN A 43 11.56 -9.82 6.12
N PRO A 44 11.44 -9.02 7.20
CA PRO A 44 10.23 -8.24 7.48
C PRO A 44 9.92 -7.15 6.44
N GLY A 45 10.91 -6.68 5.69
CA GLY A 45 10.76 -5.61 4.70
C GLY A 45 10.11 -6.03 3.38
N CYS A 46 9.54 -7.24 3.27
CA CYS A 46 8.98 -7.73 2.01
C CYS A 46 7.47 -7.48 1.90
N LEU A 47 7.09 -6.40 1.21
CA LEU A 47 5.68 -6.05 0.99
C LEU A 47 4.91 -7.13 0.22
N GLY A 48 5.53 -7.74 -0.79
CA GLY A 48 4.85 -8.74 -1.62
C GLY A 48 4.38 -9.95 -0.82
N VAL A 49 5.20 -10.42 0.12
CA VAL A 49 4.86 -11.51 1.03
C VAL A 49 3.78 -11.08 2.03
N ARG A 50 3.89 -9.86 2.57
CA ARG A 50 2.88 -9.31 3.49
C ARG A 50 1.50 -9.15 2.83
N LYS A 51 1.46 -8.75 1.56
CA LYS A 51 0.22 -8.71 0.76
C LYS A 51 -0.40 -10.10 0.62
N LEU A 52 0.42 -11.11 0.33
CA LEU A 52 -0.04 -12.50 0.22
C LEU A 52 -0.56 -13.04 1.55
N GLU A 53 0.14 -12.76 2.66
CA GLU A 53 -0.30 -13.15 4.00
C GLU A 53 -1.67 -12.54 4.32
N ARG A 54 -1.86 -11.24 4.09
CA ARG A 54 -3.15 -10.58 4.32
C ARG A 54 -4.27 -11.21 3.48
N ALA A 55 -4.03 -11.49 2.21
CA ALA A 55 -5.01 -12.14 1.35
C ALA A 55 -5.38 -13.54 1.88
N ALA A 56 -4.40 -14.31 2.36
CA ALA A 56 -4.62 -15.61 2.99
C ALA A 56 -5.45 -15.49 4.29
N LEU A 57 -5.15 -14.53 5.14
CA LEU A 57 -5.87 -14.27 6.39
C LEU A 57 -7.32 -13.85 6.14
N LEU A 58 -7.58 -12.97 5.17
CA LEU A 58 -8.94 -12.58 4.79
C LEU A 58 -9.73 -13.77 4.24
N LYS A 59 -9.12 -14.62 3.42
CA LYS A 59 -9.76 -15.86 2.93
C LYS A 59 -10.11 -16.81 4.06
N LEU A 60 -9.23 -16.95 5.07
CA LEU A 60 -9.52 -17.72 6.28
C LEU A 60 -10.69 -17.13 7.07
N ALA A 61 -10.70 -15.81 7.29
CA ALA A 61 -11.81 -15.14 7.97
C ALA A 61 -13.13 -15.34 7.23
N ALA A 62 -13.14 -15.22 5.90
CA ALA A 62 -14.32 -15.46 5.07
C ALA A 62 -14.85 -16.90 5.18
N THR A 63 -13.95 -17.89 5.25
CA THR A 63 -14.37 -19.29 5.47
C THR A 63 -14.95 -19.53 6.86
N ARG A 64 -14.47 -18.82 7.89
CA ARG A 64 -15.03 -18.90 9.26
C ARG A 64 -16.37 -18.19 9.40
N THR A 65 -16.62 -17.14 8.63
CA THR A 65 -17.89 -16.39 8.63
C THR A 65 -18.96 -17.01 7.74
N GLY A 66 -18.58 -17.89 6.80
CA GLY A 66 -19.51 -18.65 5.95
C GLY A 66 -20.27 -19.79 6.66
N GLY A 67 -19.83 -20.23 7.85
CA GLY A 67 -20.50 -21.25 8.66
C GLY A 67 -20.89 -20.71 10.02
N LEU A 68 -22.18 -20.38 10.22
CA LEU A 68 -22.85 -20.19 11.52
C LEU A 68 -22.26 -19.18 12.56
N SER A 69 -21.30 -18.33 12.23
CA SER A 69 -20.67 -17.43 13.24
C SER A 69 -21.21 -16.00 13.30
N LYS A 70 -22.12 -15.59 12.39
CA LYS A 70 -22.77 -14.26 12.43
C LYS A 70 -23.59 -14.00 13.71
N MET A 71 -23.92 -15.02 14.50
CA MET A 71 -24.74 -14.87 15.71
C MET A 71 -23.94 -14.70 17.02
N VAL A 72 -22.61 -14.75 17.02
CA VAL A 72 -21.82 -14.70 18.28
C VAL A 72 -21.02 -13.40 18.46
N GLN A 73 -20.82 -12.59 17.41
CA GLN A 73 -20.03 -11.36 17.53
C GLN A 73 -20.77 -10.16 18.17
N ALA A 74 -22.07 -10.27 18.44
CA ALA A 74 -22.84 -9.20 19.09
C ALA A 74 -22.81 -9.25 20.64
N VAL A 75 -22.12 -10.22 21.25
CA VAL A 75 -21.95 -10.29 22.72
C VAL A 75 -20.47 -10.39 23.06
N SER A 76 -19.73 -9.32 22.81
CA SER A 76 -18.41 -9.11 23.42
C SER A 76 -18.14 -7.60 23.54
N ASN A 77 -19.01 -6.92 24.28
CA ASN A 77 -18.72 -5.61 24.84
C ASN A 77 -17.65 -5.76 25.94
N ALA A 78 -16.39 -5.48 25.57
CA ALA A 78 -15.26 -4.97 26.38
C ALA A 78 -14.77 -5.80 27.60
N PRO A 79 -13.53 -5.62 28.12
CA PRO A 79 -12.49 -4.64 27.79
C PRO A 79 -11.09 -5.27 27.55
N PHE A 80 -10.39 -4.88 26.48
CA PHE A 80 -8.94 -5.10 26.39
C PHE A 80 -8.20 -3.80 26.02
N LEU A 81 -8.50 -2.77 26.81
CA LEU A 81 -7.61 -1.64 27.06
C LEU A 81 -6.61 -2.01 28.17
N LEU A 82 -5.88 -3.12 28.04
CA LEU A 82 -4.81 -3.48 28.96
C LEU A 82 -3.79 -4.38 28.28
N GLY A 83 -2.98 -3.75 27.43
CA GLY A 83 -1.87 -4.38 26.73
C GLY A 83 -0.84 -3.36 26.29
N GLY A 84 -0.55 -2.38 27.15
CA GLY A 84 0.53 -1.41 27.01
C GLY A 84 0.33 -0.41 25.87
N SER A 85 0.30 0.88 26.20
CA SER A 85 0.85 1.90 25.32
C SER A 85 2.33 1.59 25.14
N MET A 86 2.65 0.57 24.35
CA MET A 86 4.00 0.28 23.90
C MET A 86 4.37 1.52 23.12
N LYS A 87 5.26 2.31 23.69
CA LYS A 87 5.77 3.53 23.07
C LYS A 87 6.27 3.11 21.70
N LEU A 88 5.51 3.45 20.65
CA LEU A 88 5.94 3.28 19.26
C LEU A 88 7.31 3.97 19.01
N LYS A 89 7.71 4.87 19.91
CA LYS A 89 9.00 5.54 19.92
C LYS A 89 10.21 4.63 20.19
N ASP A 90 10.05 3.49 20.90
CA ASP A 90 11.22 2.76 21.40
C ASP A 90 11.57 1.50 20.57
N ASP A 91 10.59 0.86 19.89
CA ASP A 91 10.89 -0.25 18.98
C ASP A 91 9.83 -0.43 17.86
N PRO A 92 10.06 0.15 16.67
CA PRO A 92 9.13 0.02 15.56
C PRO A 92 9.05 -1.41 15.00
N ARG A 93 10.05 -2.26 15.25
CA ARG A 93 10.04 -3.67 14.85
C ARG A 93 9.09 -4.49 15.74
N ALA A 94 9.11 -4.24 17.04
CA ALA A 94 8.15 -4.86 17.95
C ALA A 94 6.71 -4.47 17.61
N ALA A 95 6.47 -3.21 17.25
CA ALA A 95 5.17 -2.72 16.79
C ALA A 95 4.68 -3.45 15.54
N LEU A 96 5.57 -3.67 14.55
CA LEU A 96 5.28 -4.44 13.33
C LEU A 96 4.84 -5.88 13.67
N VAL A 97 5.63 -6.59 14.48
CA VAL A 97 5.34 -7.98 14.87
C VAL A 97 4.02 -8.06 15.66
N ASN A 98 3.74 -7.08 16.53
CA ASN A 98 2.49 -7.04 17.27
C ASN A 98 1.30 -6.79 16.35
N ALA A 99 1.42 -5.88 15.39
CA ALA A 99 0.38 -5.63 14.39
C ALA A 99 0.06 -6.89 13.57
N GLU A 100 1.08 -7.62 13.11
CA GLU A 100 0.90 -8.88 12.37
C GLU A 100 0.22 -9.95 13.22
N LYS A 101 0.59 -10.08 14.50
CA LYS A 101 -0.11 -10.98 15.44
C LYS A 101 -1.58 -10.62 15.62
N LEU A 102 -1.90 -9.33 15.75
CA LEU A 102 -3.29 -8.87 15.84
C LEU A 102 -4.07 -9.19 14.56
N LEU A 103 -3.47 -8.94 13.39
CA LEU A 103 -4.08 -9.22 12.09
C LEU A 103 -4.34 -10.72 11.86
N ARG A 104 -3.55 -11.61 12.45
CA ARG A 104 -3.82 -13.06 12.39
C ARG A 104 -5.04 -13.48 13.20
N ARG A 105 -5.33 -12.76 14.29
CA ARG A 105 -6.53 -13.00 15.12
C ARG A 105 -7.75 -12.37 14.48
N ASP A 106 -7.63 -11.11 14.07
CA ASP A 106 -8.66 -10.34 13.39
C ASP A 106 -8.08 -9.64 12.14
N PRO A 107 -8.24 -10.25 10.95
CA PRO A 107 -7.74 -9.68 9.70
C PRO A 107 -8.41 -8.37 9.29
N GLN A 108 -9.55 -8.01 9.89
CA GLN A 108 -10.32 -6.79 9.62
C GLN A 108 -10.17 -5.73 10.73
N SER A 109 -9.18 -5.88 11.62
CA SER A 109 -8.92 -4.89 12.65
C SER A 109 -8.28 -3.63 12.07
N THR A 110 -9.04 -2.53 12.01
CA THR A 110 -8.53 -1.20 11.60
C THR A 110 -7.43 -0.69 12.54
N ALA A 111 -7.53 -0.99 13.83
CA ALA A 111 -6.50 -0.64 14.82
C ALA A 111 -5.17 -1.37 14.55
N ALA A 112 -5.22 -2.66 14.20
CA ALA A 112 -4.02 -3.42 13.86
C ALA A 112 -3.37 -2.92 12.55
N LEU A 113 -4.18 -2.56 11.56
CA LEU A 113 -3.70 -1.93 10.32
C LEU A 113 -3.07 -0.56 10.58
N GLY A 114 -3.68 0.25 11.45
CA GLY A 114 -3.12 1.53 11.86
C GLY A 114 -1.77 1.37 12.57
N LEU A 115 -1.62 0.34 13.42
CA LEU A 115 -0.34 0.02 14.06
C LEU A 115 0.72 -0.44 13.04
N LEU A 116 0.33 -1.28 12.08
CA LEU A 116 1.19 -1.71 10.98
C LEU A 116 1.69 -0.53 10.15
N GLY A 117 0.79 0.40 9.80
CA GLY A 117 1.13 1.61 9.04
C GLY A 117 2.09 2.51 9.81
N GLN A 118 1.83 2.76 11.09
CA GLN A 118 2.73 3.57 11.93
C GLN A 118 4.11 2.94 12.09
N ALA A 119 4.17 1.62 12.30
CA ALA A 119 5.43 0.88 12.36
C ALA A 119 6.20 0.98 11.03
N ALA A 120 5.51 0.83 9.90
CA ALA A 120 6.11 0.95 8.57
C ALA A 120 6.64 2.36 8.29
N VAL A 121 5.92 3.42 8.68
CA VAL A 121 6.41 4.80 8.60
C VAL A 121 7.68 4.98 9.42
N ALA A 122 7.70 4.49 10.67
CA ALA A 122 8.88 4.57 11.53
C ALA A 122 10.09 3.77 11.01
N LEU A 123 9.86 2.70 10.25
CA LEU A 123 10.90 1.89 9.61
C LEU A 123 11.34 2.44 8.24
N GLY A 124 10.68 3.48 7.73
CA GLY A 124 10.94 4.01 6.40
C GLY A 124 10.50 3.07 5.27
N TRP A 125 9.40 2.34 5.44
CA TRP A 125 8.79 1.45 4.45
C TRP A 125 7.50 2.09 3.91
N PRO A 126 7.62 3.09 3.01
CA PRO A 126 6.47 3.89 2.59
C PRO A 126 5.42 3.06 1.84
N GLU A 127 5.81 2.07 1.03
CA GLU A 127 4.83 1.25 0.29
C GLU A 127 4.08 0.30 1.23
N THR A 128 4.75 -0.25 2.26
CA THR A 128 4.09 -1.01 3.32
C THR A 128 3.15 -0.15 4.14
N ALA A 129 3.51 1.10 4.44
CA ALA A 129 2.63 2.03 5.13
C ALA A 129 1.37 2.34 4.30
N VAL A 130 1.55 2.65 3.02
CA VAL A 130 0.44 2.86 2.07
C VAL A 130 -0.49 1.65 2.06
N PHE A 131 0.05 0.44 1.88
CA PHE A 131 -0.75 -0.78 1.87
C PHE A 131 -1.57 -0.97 3.16
N ALA A 132 -0.99 -0.68 4.32
CA ALA A 132 -1.69 -0.81 5.60
C ALA A 132 -2.82 0.21 5.75
N TYR A 133 -2.57 1.47 5.36
CA TYR A 133 -3.57 2.54 5.46
C TYR A 133 -4.67 2.46 4.39
N GLU A 134 -4.35 2.07 3.15
CA GLU A 134 -5.35 1.76 2.10
C GLU A 134 -6.31 0.69 2.63
N ALA A 135 -5.77 -0.41 3.16
CA ALA A 135 -6.57 -1.48 3.73
C ALA A 135 -7.39 -1.06 4.97
N ALA A 136 -6.96 -0.03 5.71
CA ALA A 136 -7.70 0.52 6.84
C ALA A 136 -8.85 1.42 6.36
N CYS A 137 -8.60 2.27 5.36
CA CYS A 137 -9.63 3.10 4.70
C CYS A 137 -10.72 2.23 4.05
N ASP A 138 -10.35 1.10 3.44
CA ASP A 138 -11.32 0.16 2.84
C ASP A 138 -12.29 -0.43 3.87
N LEU A 139 -11.87 -0.54 5.13
CA LEU A 139 -12.69 -1.09 6.22
C LEU A 139 -13.49 0.00 6.94
N ASP A 140 -12.91 1.20 7.08
CA ASP A 140 -13.52 2.33 7.77
C ASP A 140 -13.16 3.63 7.04
N HIS A 141 -14.02 4.00 6.09
CA HIS A 141 -13.82 5.16 5.21
C HIS A 141 -14.27 6.48 5.85
N ASP A 142 -14.96 6.44 6.99
CA ASP A 142 -15.53 7.63 7.66
C ASP A 142 -14.57 8.27 8.67
N ARG A 143 -13.33 7.76 8.75
CA ARG A 143 -12.30 8.24 9.66
C ARG A 143 -11.31 9.18 9.00
N PRO A 144 -11.38 10.50 9.26
CA PRO A 144 -10.48 11.48 8.63
C PRO A 144 -9.00 11.25 9.00
N ASP A 145 -8.72 10.72 10.19
CA ASP A 145 -7.36 10.51 10.67
C ASP A 145 -6.62 9.38 9.91
N VAL A 146 -7.36 8.39 9.41
CA VAL A 146 -6.79 7.31 8.57
C VAL A 146 -6.45 7.88 7.19
N TRP A 147 -7.31 8.72 6.62
CA TRP A 147 -7.06 9.43 5.36
C TRP A 147 -5.86 10.38 5.44
N VAL A 148 -5.71 11.11 6.56
CA VAL A 148 -4.51 11.92 6.85
C VAL A 148 -3.25 11.04 6.85
N SER A 149 -3.30 9.90 7.55
CA SER A 149 -2.17 8.97 7.63
C SER A 149 -1.83 8.37 6.25
N LEU A 150 -2.84 8.04 5.45
CA LEU A 150 -2.69 7.56 4.08
C LEU A 150 -2.05 8.62 3.17
N SER A 151 -2.49 9.87 3.25
CA SER A 151 -1.91 10.99 2.50
C SER A 151 -0.43 11.19 2.82
N GLY A 152 -0.06 11.14 4.10
CA GLY A 152 1.35 11.19 4.53
C GLY A 152 2.17 10.01 4.00
N ALA A 153 1.61 8.79 4.02
CA ALA A 153 2.27 7.61 3.49
C ALA A 153 2.50 7.71 1.96
N TYR A 154 1.51 8.21 1.20
CA TYR A 154 1.66 8.45 -0.24
C TYR A 154 2.74 9.48 -0.55
N LEU A 155 2.85 10.56 0.23
CA LEU A 155 3.93 11.54 0.09
C LEU A 155 5.30 10.89 0.32
N ALA A 156 5.44 10.07 1.37
CA ALA A 156 6.67 9.35 1.65
C ALA A 156 7.02 8.32 0.54
N ALA A 157 6.02 7.77 -0.14
CA ALA A 157 6.17 6.90 -1.30
C ALA A 157 6.46 7.66 -2.62
N GLY A 158 6.46 8.99 -2.61
CA GLY A 158 6.61 9.82 -3.81
C GLY A 158 5.35 9.85 -4.70
N ARG A 159 4.23 9.32 -4.24
CA ARG A 159 2.93 9.26 -4.92
C ARG A 159 2.11 10.52 -4.65
N ALA A 160 2.65 11.67 -5.04
CA ALA A 160 2.08 12.98 -4.68
C ALA A 160 0.64 13.20 -5.16
N LYS A 161 0.25 12.66 -6.32
CA LYS A 161 -1.14 12.75 -6.82
C LYS A 161 -2.13 12.00 -5.92
N ASP A 162 -1.75 10.79 -5.50
CA ASP A 162 -2.58 9.97 -4.62
C ASP A 162 -2.66 10.59 -3.21
N ALA A 163 -1.58 11.25 -2.77
CA ALA A 163 -1.57 12.00 -1.52
C ALA A 163 -2.55 13.18 -1.51
N VAL A 164 -2.67 13.93 -2.62
CA VAL A 164 -3.68 15.00 -2.76
C VAL A 164 -5.08 14.39 -2.59
N HIS A 165 -5.38 13.31 -3.32
CA HIS A 165 -6.70 12.68 -3.24
C HIS A 165 -7.03 12.20 -1.81
N ALA A 166 -6.09 11.55 -1.12
CA ALA A 166 -6.31 11.13 0.26
C ALA A 166 -6.50 12.31 1.23
N ALA A 167 -5.80 13.43 1.02
CA ALA A 167 -6.01 14.64 1.81
C ALA A 167 -7.38 15.29 1.52
N ASP A 168 -7.84 15.26 0.27
CA ASP A 168 -9.16 15.75 -0.11
C ASP A 168 -10.28 14.96 0.57
N GLU A 169 -10.15 13.63 0.65
CA GLU A 169 -11.12 12.80 1.39
C GLU A 169 -11.11 13.10 2.89
N ALA A 170 -9.93 13.29 3.50
CA ALA A 170 -9.84 13.72 4.89
C ALA A 170 -10.54 15.07 5.12
N LEU A 171 -10.37 16.04 4.21
CA LEU A 171 -11.00 17.36 4.27
C LEU A 171 -12.50 17.31 3.98
N ARG A 172 -12.97 16.39 3.14
CA ARG A 172 -14.39 16.16 2.91
C ARG A 172 -15.09 15.73 4.20
N LEU A 173 -14.44 14.86 4.98
CA LEU A 173 -14.94 14.39 6.28
C LEU A 173 -14.76 15.44 7.39
N GLN A 174 -13.63 16.15 7.38
CA GLN A 174 -13.31 17.18 8.36
C GLN A 174 -12.66 18.41 7.68
N PRO A 175 -13.46 19.39 7.23
CA PRO A 175 -12.98 20.52 6.43
C PRO A 175 -11.91 21.41 7.09
N ALA A 176 -11.86 21.42 8.43
CA ALA A 176 -10.92 22.21 9.21
C ALA A 176 -9.73 21.40 9.76
N ASN A 177 -9.48 20.20 9.23
CA ASN A 177 -8.33 19.38 9.66
C ASN A 177 -7.01 20.02 9.20
N ALA A 178 -6.24 20.54 10.15
CA ALA A 178 -4.99 21.25 9.87
C ALA A 178 -3.93 20.36 9.21
N ASP A 179 -3.83 19.09 9.63
CA ASP A 179 -2.86 18.14 9.09
C ASP A 179 -3.20 17.81 7.63
N ALA A 180 -4.48 17.55 7.33
CA ALA A 180 -4.95 17.31 5.97
C ALA A 180 -4.67 18.51 5.05
N LEU A 181 -4.93 19.74 5.50
CA LEU A 181 -4.59 20.96 4.73
C LEU A 181 -3.08 21.08 4.48
N ALA A 182 -2.25 20.77 5.47
CA ALA A 182 -0.79 20.82 5.32
C ALA A 182 -0.29 19.77 4.32
N LEU A 183 -0.82 18.55 4.40
CA LEU A 183 -0.49 17.46 3.49
C LEU A 183 -0.96 17.75 2.06
N GLN A 184 -2.19 18.26 1.88
CA GLN A 184 -2.72 18.65 0.58
C GLN A 184 -1.83 19.70 -0.10
N ARG A 185 -1.42 20.75 0.63
CA ARG A 185 -0.52 21.79 0.12
C ARG A 185 0.85 21.20 -0.26
N THR A 186 1.43 20.40 0.61
CA THR A 186 2.74 19.77 0.38
C THR A 186 2.70 18.86 -0.85
N ALA A 187 1.65 18.03 -0.98
CA ALA A 187 1.43 17.15 -2.12
C ALA A 187 1.20 17.94 -3.41
N SER A 188 0.43 19.02 -3.38
CA SER A 188 0.16 19.88 -4.54
C SER A 188 1.43 20.56 -5.06
N VAL A 189 2.30 21.02 -4.15
CA VAL A 189 3.63 21.56 -4.51
C VAL A 189 4.48 20.46 -5.16
N ALA A 190 4.52 19.25 -4.59
CA ALA A 190 5.26 18.13 -5.15
C ALA A 190 4.77 17.74 -6.56
N VAL A 191 3.45 17.75 -6.81
CA VAL A 191 2.86 17.50 -8.13
C VAL A 191 3.31 18.56 -9.14
N THR A 192 3.22 19.84 -8.78
CA THR A 192 3.62 20.97 -9.66
C THR A 192 5.12 20.92 -9.98
N MET A 193 5.96 20.67 -8.97
CA MET A 193 7.41 20.55 -9.15
C MET A 193 7.80 19.37 -10.03
N ALA A 194 7.05 18.26 -9.95
CA ALA A 194 7.25 17.15 -10.86
C ALA A 194 6.87 17.54 -12.30
N GLN A 195 5.73 18.21 -12.51
CA GLN A 195 5.26 18.66 -13.82
C GLN A 195 6.21 19.68 -14.48
N GLY A 196 6.71 20.67 -13.74
CA GLY A 196 7.64 21.67 -14.27
C GLY A 196 9.00 21.10 -14.72
N LYS A 197 9.45 19.96 -14.15
CA LYS A 197 10.65 19.26 -14.62
C LYS A 197 10.46 18.59 -15.98
N TRP A 198 9.24 18.17 -16.32
CA TRP A 198 8.94 17.57 -17.63
C TRP A 198 8.92 18.61 -18.73
N GLU A 199 8.43 19.82 -18.48
CA GLU A 199 8.43 20.90 -19.47
C GLU A 199 9.84 21.40 -19.80
N GLN A 200 10.78 21.33 -18.85
CA GLN A 200 12.18 21.71 -19.08
C GLN A 200 13.04 20.58 -19.70
N SER A 201 12.64 19.31 -19.51
CA SER A 201 13.33 18.11 -20.02
C SER A 201 12.83 17.67 -21.42
N GLY A 202 11.67 18.19 -21.85
CA GLY A 202 11.08 17.95 -23.17
C GLY A 202 11.85 18.67 -24.27
N ASP A 203 12.93 18.03 -24.70
CA ASP A 203 13.84 18.44 -25.75
C ASP A 203 13.10 18.93 -27.02
N PHE A 204 13.04 20.26 -27.20
CA PHE A 204 12.67 20.94 -28.45
C PHE A 204 13.53 20.49 -29.66
N ARG A 205 14.61 19.73 -29.42
CA ARG A 205 15.59 19.27 -30.41
C ARG A 205 15.09 18.17 -31.35
N GLY A 206 14.02 17.44 -31.00
CA GLY A 206 13.46 16.40 -31.88
C GLY A 206 12.58 16.92 -33.02
N LYS A 207 12.14 18.19 -32.97
CA LYS A 207 11.25 18.78 -34.00
C LYS A 207 11.99 19.56 -35.10
N LEU A 208 13.31 19.65 -35.05
CA LEU A 208 14.12 20.42 -36.01
C LEU A 208 14.94 19.56 -36.98
N ALA A 209 14.83 18.23 -36.90
CA ALA A 209 15.56 17.32 -37.78
C ALA A 209 14.59 16.55 -38.69
N GLU A 210 14.00 17.22 -39.68
CA GLU A 210 13.66 16.62 -40.99
C GLU A 210 13.86 17.67 -42.12
N PRO A 211 15.10 17.88 -42.59
CA PRO A 211 15.34 18.51 -43.87
C PRO A 211 15.41 17.43 -44.95
N GLY A 212 14.33 17.24 -45.70
CA GLY A 212 14.39 16.62 -47.03
C GLY A 212 13.52 15.40 -47.23
N GLN A 213 12.29 15.61 -47.73
CA GLN A 213 11.61 14.69 -48.64
C GLN A 213 10.46 15.42 -49.36
N ALA A 214 10.82 16.38 -50.21
CA ALA A 214 9.95 16.90 -51.26
C ALA A 214 10.54 16.48 -52.62
N ALA A 215 10.46 15.21 -52.95
CA ALA A 215 10.70 14.72 -54.30
C ALA A 215 9.97 13.40 -54.53
N SER A 216 8.93 13.45 -55.38
CA SER A 216 8.72 12.61 -56.56
C SER A 216 7.24 12.23 -56.78
N THR A 217 6.72 12.76 -57.89
CA THR A 217 5.44 12.52 -58.55
C THR A 217 5.23 11.06 -58.99
N PRO A 218 3.98 10.57 -59.11
CA PRO A 218 3.64 9.52 -60.07
C PRO A 218 3.07 10.12 -61.38
N PRO A 219 3.35 9.54 -62.57
CA PRO A 219 2.77 9.98 -63.83
C PRO A 219 1.36 9.41 -64.02
N LYS A 220 0.43 10.20 -64.57
CA LYS A 220 -0.87 9.70 -65.07
C LYS A 220 -0.77 9.37 -66.57
N PRO A 221 -1.37 8.25 -67.04
CA PRO A 221 -1.44 7.94 -68.46
C PRO A 221 -2.66 8.60 -69.14
N GLY A 222 -2.42 9.20 -70.31
CA GLY A 222 -3.29 9.30 -71.50
C GLY A 222 -4.71 9.87 -71.40
N SER A 223 -4.98 10.96 -72.13
CA SER A 223 -6.18 11.09 -72.97
C SER A 223 -6.04 12.26 -73.98
N ALA A 224 -6.41 11.93 -75.22
CA ALA A 224 -6.57 12.74 -76.45
C ALA A 224 -5.30 13.19 -77.18
#